data_AF-A0A6L5H4V2-F1
#
_entry.id   AF-A0A6L5H4V2-F1
#
_cell.length_a   1.000
_cell.length_b   1.000
_cell.length_c   1.000
_cell.angle_alpha   90.00
_cell.angle_beta   90.00
_cell.angle_gamma   90.00
#
_symmetry.space_group_name_H-M   'P 1'
#
loop_
_entity.id
_entity.type
_entity.pdbx_description
1 polymer ?
#
loop_
_entity_poly.entity_id
_entity_poly.type
_entity_poly.pdbx_seq_one_letter_code
_entity_poly.pdbx_strand_id
1 'polypeptide(L)'
;MIKKLNELSKEQKIIGSIVLLLILILFFTLLTSGSTKHSQVQTKANDSVKQSSSSSSTSSSSSETSSKIEKWSPTGHIAVDAYLNTPQIKIILRAKALREVAYKLSNTDKLYEVEAEVIGIEEKDEYREYNITGKKLLIRTPESLAVKIDELMVYTGNTVSIEKYDSIGKGSLVISKVRKTEKAQEEEKASIEASKSKEEERKASSRAKEQEQVSSHTTTTPTQSSTPAPQSNLRPFKNCKEARKAGRVNIPASDPQYGPWLDRDKDGYGCDE
;
A
#
# COMPACT_ATOMS: atom_id res chain seq x y z
N MET A 1 -17.95 27.81 -15.98
CA MET A 1 -17.27 27.68 -17.28
C MET A 1 -16.05 26.74 -17.16
N ILE A 2 -16.22 25.49 -16.66
CA ILE A 2 -15.11 24.51 -16.47
C ILE A 2 -15.64 23.06 -16.62
N LYS A 3 -16.23 22.74 -17.77
CA LYS A 3 -16.58 21.35 -18.15
C LYS A 3 -16.13 21.06 -19.59
N LYS A 4 -14.84 21.21 -19.86
CA LYS A 4 -14.21 20.77 -21.11
C LYS A 4 -12.73 20.53 -20.87
N LEU A 5 -12.34 19.33 -20.46
CA LEU A 5 -10.93 18.90 -20.50
C LEU A 5 -10.71 17.39 -20.61
N ASN A 6 -11.77 16.58 -20.79
CA ASN A 6 -11.66 15.11 -20.90
C ASN A 6 -12.11 14.54 -22.25
N GLU A 7 -11.92 15.28 -23.34
CA GLU A 7 -12.00 14.71 -24.69
C GLU A 7 -10.68 14.95 -25.42
N LEU A 8 -9.63 14.25 -24.98
CA LEU A 8 -8.43 14.05 -25.79
C LEU A 8 -8.71 12.88 -26.73
N SER A 9 -8.98 13.26 -27.98
CA SER A 9 -9.24 12.40 -29.14
C SER A 9 -8.35 11.16 -29.18
N LYS A 10 -8.96 10.00 -29.49
CA LYS A 10 -8.29 8.70 -29.69
C LYS A 10 -7.09 8.78 -30.64
N GLU A 11 -7.08 9.75 -31.55
CA GLU A 11 -5.96 10.05 -32.48
C GLU A 11 -4.65 10.38 -31.75
N GLN A 12 -4.70 11.15 -30.64
CA GLN A 12 -3.50 11.54 -29.88
C GLN A 12 -2.85 10.36 -29.14
N LYS A 13 -3.65 9.36 -28.74
CA LYS A 13 -3.15 8.13 -28.11
C LYS A 13 -2.38 7.25 -29.08
N ILE A 14 -2.83 7.21 -30.34
CA ILE A 14 -2.19 6.43 -31.40
C ILE A 14 -0.86 7.09 -31.79
N ILE A 15 -0.83 8.41 -31.93
CA ILE A 15 0.39 9.16 -32.26
C ILE A 15 1.44 9.01 -31.15
N GLY A 16 1.05 9.13 -29.87
CA GLY A 16 1.97 8.94 -28.73
C GLY A 16 2.54 7.51 -28.67
N SER A 17 1.73 6.49 -28.99
CA SER A 17 2.18 5.10 -29.02
C SER A 17 3.17 4.81 -30.15
N ILE A 18 2.99 5.44 -31.32
CA ILE A 18 3.90 5.26 -32.47
C ILE A 18 5.23 5.96 -32.21
N VAL A 19 5.23 7.15 -31.61
CA VAL A 19 6.46 7.88 -31.25
C VAL A 19 7.27 7.10 -30.22
N LEU A 20 6.61 6.51 -29.21
CA LEU A 20 7.28 5.67 -28.22
C LEU A 20 7.89 4.40 -28.83
N LEU A 21 7.18 3.77 -29.78
CA LEU A 21 7.68 2.59 -30.49
C LEU A 21 8.92 2.92 -31.34
N LEU A 22 8.92 4.06 -32.04
CA LEU A 22 10.07 4.51 -32.84
C LEU A 22 11.31 4.82 -31.97
N ILE A 23 11.11 5.42 -30.79
CA ILE A 23 12.20 5.67 -29.83
C ILE A 23 12.82 4.34 -29.34
N LEU A 24 11.99 3.33 -29.06
CA LEU A 24 12.47 2.01 -28.64
C LEU A 24 13.23 1.28 -29.75
N ILE A 25 12.78 1.39 -31.00
CA ILE A 25 13.47 0.80 -32.17
C ILE A 25 14.84 1.47 -32.38
N LEU A 26 14.93 2.79 -32.27
CA LEU A 26 16.20 3.52 -32.38
C LEU A 26 17.20 3.09 -31.28
N PHE A 27 16.74 2.92 -30.04
CA PHE A 27 17.58 2.42 -28.95
C PHE A 27 18.10 0.99 -29.20
N PHE A 28 17.29 0.12 -29.81
CA PHE A 28 17.69 -1.26 -30.10
C PHE A 28 18.78 -1.35 -31.19
N THR A 29 18.78 -0.42 -32.16
CA THR A 29 19.84 -0.36 -33.18
C THR A 29 21.19 0.13 -32.63
N LEU A 30 21.20 0.95 -31.59
CA LEU A 30 22.43 1.43 -30.93
C LEU A 30 23.10 0.35 -30.07
N LEU A 31 22.37 -0.67 -29.61
CA LEU A 31 22.89 -1.74 -28.76
C LEU A 31 23.54 -2.90 -29.54
N THR A 32 23.37 -2.96 -30.88
CA THR A 32 23.89 -4.08 -31.69
C THR A 32 25.17 -3.73 -32.48
N SER A 33 25.65 -2.49 -32.42
CA SER A 33 26.89 -2.05 -33.07
C SER A 33 28.09 -2.04 -32.10
N GLY A 34 28.29 -3.14 -31.37
CA GLY A 34 29.37 -3.27 -30.39
C GLY A 34 30.02 -4.65 -30.43
N SER A 35 30.62 -5.04 -31.56
CA SER A 35 31.44 -6.25 -31.64
C SER A 35 32.81 -6.02 -32.27
N THR A 36 33.80 -6.58 -31.58
CA THR A 36 35.18 -6.92 -31.98
C THR A 36 36.20 -5.80 -32.16
N LYS A 37 37.13 -5.71 -31.19
CA LYS A 37 38.57 -5.70 -31.48
C LYS A 37 39.33 -6.55 -30.45
N HIS A 38 39.71 -7.74 -30.87
CA HIS A 38 40.73 -8.56 -30.25
C HIS A 38 42.07 -8.04 -30.78
N SER A 39 42.91 -7.44 -29.93
CA SER A 39 44.26 -7.01 -30.33
C SER A 39 45.26 -8.08 -29.90
N GLN A 40 45.64 -8.91 -30.87
CA GLN A 40 46.76 -9.83 -30.76
C GLN A 40 48.00 -9.08 -31.24
N VAL A 41 48.98 -8.87 -30.35
CA VAL A 41 50.35 -8.53 -30.76
C VAL A 41 51.28 -9.60 -30.21
N GLN A 42 51.77 -10.41 -31.14
CA GLN A 42 52.97 -11.20 -30.97
C GLN A 42 54.18 -10.27 -31.01
N THR A 43 55.12 -10.46 -30.09
CA THR A 43 56.54 -10.21 -30.36
C THR A 43 57.38 -11.29 -29.68
N LYS A 44 58.37 -11.74 -30.44
CA LYS A 44 59.17 -12.94 -30.30
C LYS A 44 60.49 -12.59 -29.60
N ALA A 45 60.88 -13.45 -28.65
CA ALA A 45 62.24 -13.88 -28.30
C ALA A 45 63.43 -12.89 -28.42
N ASN A 46 64.12 -12.59 -27.30
CA ASN A 46 65.30 -13.33 -26.80
C ASN A 46 66.11 -12.51 -25.78
N ASP A 47 66.77 -13.29 -24.94
CA ASP A 47 68.10 -13.08 -24.35
C ASP A 47 68.26 -12.67 -22.88
N SER A 48 69.23 -13.37 -22.30
CA SER A 48 69.55 -13.53 -20.90
C SER A 48 70.42 -12.38 -20.40
N VAL A 49 70.01 -11.69 -19.34
CA VAL A 49 70.97 -11.04 -18.43
C VAL A 49 70.54 -11.22 -16.98
N LYS A 50 71.40 -11.94 -16.28
CA LYS A 50 71.52 -12.07 -14.83
C LYS A 50 71.79 -10.69 -14.21
N GLN A 51 70.86 -10.16 -13.43
CA GLN A 51 71.24 -9.33 -12.28
C GLN A 51 70.15 -9.27 -11.21
N SER A 52 70.54 -9.84 -10.08
CA SER A 52 70.10 -9.57 -8.71
C SER A 52 69.42 -8.23 -8.47
N SER A 53 68.16 -8.28 -8.05
CA SER A 53 67.65 -7.40 -7.01
C SER A 53 66.73 -8.20 -6.09
N SER A 54 67.16 -8.26 -4.85
CA SER A 54 66.55 -8.91 -3.70
C SER A 54 65.20 -8.28 -3.36
N SER A 55 64.11 -9.00 -3.56
CA SER A 55 62.87 -8.78 -2.80
C SER A 55 62.77 -9.90 -1.76
N SER A 56 63.33 -9.65 -0.58
CA SER A 56 63.16 -10.47 0.60
C SER A 56 61.68 -10.54 0.97
N SER A 57 61.02 -11.65 0.64
CA SER A 57 59.75 -12.02 1.25
C SER A 57 60.05 -12.50 2.66
N THR A 58 60.26 -11.55 3.58
CA THR A 58 60.29 -11.84 5.00
C THR A 58 58.88 -12.26 5.41
N SER A 59 58.70 -13.56 5.62
CA SER A 59 57.60 -14.12 6.40
C SER A 59 57.77 -13.67 7.85
N SER A 60 57.35 -12.44 8.16
CA SER A 60 57.15 -12.01 9.53
C SER A 60 55.82 -12.58 10.01
N SER A 61 55.95 -13.72 10.68
CA SER A 61 54.95 -14.28 11.57
C SER A 61 54.70 -13.27 12.69
N SER A 62 53.77 -12.36 12.47
CA SER A 62 53.17 -11.51 13.49
C SER A 62 51.77 -12.04 13.70
N SER A 63 51.60 -12.82 14.75
CA SER A 63 50.33 -13.25 15.29
C SER A 63 49.55 -12.04 15.78
N GLU A 64 48.86 -11.37 14.85
CA GLU A 64 47.71 -10.54 15.15
C GLU A 64 46.47 -11.40 14.88
N THR A 65 45.71 -11.67 15.94
CA THR A 65 44.35 -12.20 15.82
C THR A 65 43.47 -11.11 15.21
N SER A 66 43.64 -10.86 13.92
CA SER A 66 42.72 -10.07 13.12
C SER A 66 41.51 -10.96 12.86
N SER A 67 40.49 -10.83 13.70
CA SER A 67 39.17 -11.41 13.44
C SER A 67 38.70 -10.85 12.09
N LYS A 68 38.88 -11.66 11.03
CA LYS A 68 38.46 -11.33 9.68
C LYS A 68 36.95 -11.04 9.71
N ILE A 69 36.59 -9.76 9.75
CA ILE A 69 35.19 -9.33 9.81
C ILE A 69 34.50 -9.90 8.58
N GLU A 70 33.54 -10.79 8.81
CA GLU A 70 32.82 -11.49 7.76
C GLU A 70 31.93 -10.51 7.02
N LYS A 71 32.46 -9.93 5.93
CA LYS A 71 31.76 -8.91 5.15
C LYS A 71 30.58 -9.52 4.38
N TRP A 72 29.37 -9.02 4.62
CA TRP A 72 28.14 -9.45 3.96
C TRP A 72 27.78 -8.48 2.82
N SER A 73 27.70 -8.96 1.58
CA SER A 73 27.46 -8.11 0.40
C SER A 73 26.23 -8.56 -0.40
N PRO A 74 25.01 -8.43 0.16
CA PRO A 74 23.80 -8.96 -0.47
C PRO A 74 23.33 -8.14 -1.69
N THR A 75 23.71 -6.86 -1.79
CA THR A 75 23.23 -6.00 -2.88
C THR A 75 24.24 -5.88 -4.01
N GLY A 76 25.54 -6.03 -3.72
CA GLY A 76 26.63 -5.71 -4.64
C GLY A 76 26.87 -4.21 -4.79
N HIS A 77 26.06 -3.37 -4.13
CA HIS A 77 26.24 -1.93 -4.08
C HIS A 77 27.12 -1.58 -2.88
N ILE A 78 28.37 -1.18 -3.14
CA ILE A 78 29.42 -1.01 -2.12
C ILE A 78 28.95 -0.17 -0.92
N ALA A 79 28.30 0.96 -1.17
CA ALA A 79 27.80 1.83 -0.11
C ALA A 79 26.68 1.18 0.72
N VAL A 80 25.71 0.55 0.05
CA VAL A 80 24.56 -0.09 0.74
C VAL A 80 25.06 -1.26 1.56
N ASP A 81 25.93 -2.10 1.00
CA ASP A 81 26.53 -3.20 1.72
C ASP A 81 27.31 -2.69 2.94
N ALA A 82 28.06 -1.58 2.83
CA ALA A 82 28.73 -0.98 3.98
C ALA A 82 27.75 -0.58 5.10
N TYR A 83 26.61 0.03 4.75
CA TYR A 83 25.54 0.35 5.70
C TYR A 83 24.93 -0.91 6.34
N LEU A 84 24.66 -1.94 5.54
CA LEU A 84 24.11 -3.21 6.03
C LEU A 84 25.08 -3.96 6.98
N ASN A 85 26.39 -3.69 6.91
CA ASN A 85 27.38 -4.23 7.86
C ASN A 85 27.62 -3.32 9.08
N THR A 86 26.98 -2.16 9.16
CA THR A 86 27.14 -1.20 10.25
C THR A 86 25.87 -1.18 11.09
N PRO A 87 25.89 -1.50 12.40
CA PRO A 87 24.67 -1.52 13.21
C PRO A 87 24.16 -0.11 13.52
N GLN A 88 22.89 -0.02 13.92
CA GLN A 88 22.20 1.20 14.36
C GLN A 88 22.00 2.26 13.28
N ILE A 89 22.07 1.88 12.00
CA ILE A 89 21.71 2.75 10.88
C ILE A 89 20.22 2.64 10.63
N LYS A 90 19.52 3.77 10.60
CA LYS A 90 18.09 3.82 10.31
C LYS A 90 17.88 3.66 8.81
N ILE A 91 16.95 2.77 8.45
CA ILE A 91 16.66 2.42 7.06
C ILE A 91 15.17 2.49 6.78
N ILE A 92 14.86 2.83 5.53
CA ILE A 92 13.51 2.80 4.95
C ILE A 92 13.59 1.93 3.70
N LEU A 93 13.10 0.70 3.79
CA LEU A 93 13.15 -0.27 2.71
C LEU A 93 11.80 -0.32 2.01
N ARG A 94 11.77 -0.07 0.70
CA ARG A 94 10.61 -0.39 -0.15
C ARG A 94 10.84 -1.76 -0.77
N ALA A 95 10.01 -2.72 -0.39
CA ALA A 95 10.19 -4.11 -0.78
C ALA A 95 8.85 -4.87 -0.85
N LYS A 96 8.87 -6.01 -1.52
CA LYS A 96 7.77 -6.98 -1.57
C LYS A 96 8.18 -8.17 -0.71
N ALA A 97 7.36 -8.54 0.29
CA ALA A 97 7.60 -9.76 1.04
C ALA A 97 7.26 -10.99 0.18
N LEU A 98 8.24 -11.87 -0.01
CA LEU A 98 8.07 -13.07 -0.83
C LEU A 98 7.50 -14.23 -0.03
N ARG A 99 8.02 -14.42 1.19
CA ARG A 99 7.58 -15.48 2.11
C ARG A 99 8.05 -15.21 3.53
N GLU A 100 7.30 -15.77 4.49
CA GLU A 100 7.80 -15.99 5.84
C GLU A 100 8.76 -17.18 5.82
N VAL A 101 9.90 -17.02 6.47
CA VAL A 101 10.92 -18.06 6.60
C VAL A 101 10.78 -18.68 7.98
N ALA A 102 10.52 -19.99 8.01
CA ALA A 102 10.46 -20.73 9.26
C ALA A 102 11.86 -20.80 9.90
N TYR A 103 12.10 -19.95 10.89
CA TYR A 103 13.34 -19.92 11.66
C TYR A 103 13.02 -19.60 13.13
N LYS A 104 13.58 -20.37 14.06
CA LYS A 104 13.37 -20.17 15.50
C LYS A 104 14.25 -19.02 15.99
N LEU A 105 13.68 -17.83 16.06
CA LEU A 105 14.30 -16.69 16.72
C LEU A 105 14.11 -16.81 18.25
N SER A 106 15.04 -16.24 19.02
CA SER A 106 14.96 -16.24 20.49
C SER A 106 13.85 -15.33 21.04
N ASN A 107 13.36 -14.42 20.20
CA ASN A 107 12.23 -13.54 20.45
C ASN A 107 11.02 -13.95 19.59
N THR A 108 9.87 -13.32 19.83
CA THR A 108 8.64 -13.52 19.04
C THR A 108 8.70 -12.83 17.66
N ASP A 109 9.90 -12.59 17.14
CA ASP A 109 10.03 -12.02 15.82
C ASP A 109 9.87 -13.11 14.76
N LYS A 110 9.43 -12.68 13.59
CA LYS A 110 9.34 -13.48 12.36
C LYS A 110 10.43 -13.06 11.41
N LEU A 111 10.90 -14.01 10.61
CA LEU A 111 11.89 -13.78 9.56
C LEU A 111 11.18 -13.79 8.21
N TYR A 112 11.43 -12.78 7.37
CA TYR A 112 10.88 -12.72 6.02
C TYR A 112 12.00 -12.58 4.99
N GLU A 113 11.83 -13.28 3.87
CA GLU A 113 12.58 -12.99 2.66
C GLU A 113 11.82 -11.96 1.84
N VAL A 114 12.47 -10.84 1.54
CA VAL A 114 11.88 -9.73 0.77
C VAL A 114 12.70 -9.45 -0.48
N GLU A 115 12.01 -9.02 -1.53
CA GLU A 115 12.62 -8.50 -2.74
C GLU A 115 12.54 -6.97 -2.72
N ALA A 116 13.71 -6.32 -2.64
CA ALA A 116 13.81 -4.88 -2.52
C ALA A 116 13.72 -4.18 -3.87
N GLU A 117 13.16 -2.96 -3.86
CA GLU A 117 13.24 -2.00 -4.97
C GLU A 117 14.21 -0.87 -4.61
N VAL A 118 14.03 -0.29 -3.43
CA VAL A 118 14.77 0.90 -2.97
C VAL A 118 15.08 0.73 -1.49
N ILE A 119 16.29 1.15 -1.09
CA ILE A 119 16.64 1.34 0.31
C ILE A 119 17.03 2.80 0.54
N GLY A 120 16.30 3.45 1.44
CA GLY A 120 16.63 4.74 2.01
C GLY A 120 17.47 4.56 3.26
N ILE A 121 18.55 5.33 3.37
CA ILE A 121 19.42 5.39 4.54
C ILE A 121 19.25 6.78 5.16
N GLU A 122 18.88 6.82 6.44
CA GLU A 122 18.70 8.06 7.20
C GLU A 122 19.87 8.24 8.16
N GLU A 123 20.72 9.22 7.84
CA GLU A 123 21.79 9.73 8.69
C GLU A 123 21.31 11.02 9.37
N LYS A 124 22.08 11.56 10.32
CA LYS A 124 21.64 12.67 11.21
C LYS A 124 20.98 13.85 10.48
N ASP A 125 21.52 14.24 9.32
CA ASP A 125 21.08 15.41 8.56
C ASP A 125 20.85 15.10 7.08
N GLU A 126 20.88 13.83 6.69
CA GLU A 126 20.83 13.44 5.29
C GLU A 126 20.08 12.13 5.07
N TYR A 127 19.26 12.11 4.03
CA TYR A 127 18.57 10.92 3.55
C TYR A 127 19.05 10.59 2.15
N ARG A 128 19.55 9.36 1.96
CA ARG A 128 20.05 8.87 0.68
C ARG A 128 19.25 7.66 0.23
N GLU A 129 18.80 7.65 -1.01
CA GLU A 129 18.13 6.50 -1.60
C GLU A 129 19.05 5.76 -2.58
N TYR A 130 18.98 4.43 -2.52
CA TYR A 130 19.70 3.55 -3.42
C TYR A 130 18.72 2.58 -4.07
N ASN A 131 18.78 2.49 -5.40
CA ASN A 131 18.05 1.47 -6.14
C ASN A 131 18.75 0.12 -5.97
N ILE A 132 18.05 -0.84 -5.38
CA ILE A 132 18.52 -2.21 -5.17
C ILE A 132 17.49 -3.21 -5.71
N THR A 133 16.87 -2.87 -6.85
CA THR A 133 15.80 -3.65 -7.47
C THR A 133 16.20 -5.11 -7.68
N GLY A 134 15.34 -6.02 -7.22
CA GLY A 134 15.51 -7.46 -7.35
C GLY A 134 16.46 -8.08 -6.34
N LYS A 135 17.05 -7.29 -5.42
CA LYS A 135 17.92 -7.83 -4.37
C LYS A 135 17.07 -8.44 -3.26
N LYS A 136 17.40 -9.68 -2.90
CA LYS A 136 16.73 -10.40 -1.83
C LYS A 136 17.44 -10.16 -0.50
N LEU A 137 16.67 -9.79 0.50
CA LEU A 137 17.15 -9.53 1.85
C LEU A 137 16.33 -10.33 2.85
N LEU A 138 16.96 -10.68 3.97
CA LEU A 138 16.27 -11.22 5.14
C LEU A 138 16.01 -10.07 6.11
N ILE A 139 14.74 -9.91 6.50
CA ILE A 139 14.32 -8.92 7.50
C ILE A 139 13.67 -9.63 8.67
N ARG A 140 14.00 -9.17 9.87
CA ARG A 140 13.33 -9.57 11.10
C ARG A 140 12.26 -8.56 11.46
N THR A 141 11.06 -9.03 11.76
CA THR A 141 9.91 -8.19 12.10
C THR A 141 9.21 -8.73 13.35
N PRO A 142 8.83 -7.89 14.32
CA PRO A 142 7.93 -8.30 15.41
C PRO A 142 6.64 -8.90 14.86
N GLU A 143 6.13 -9.96 15.51
CA GLU A 143 4.87 -10.61 15.11
C GLU A 143 3.67 -9.66 15.07
N SER A 144 3.70 -8.56 15.83
CA SER A 144 2.64 -7.54 15.83
C SER A 144 2.57 -6.71 14.54
N LEU A 145 3.60 -6.73 13.68
CA LEU A 145 3.60 -5.99 12.43
C LEU A 145 2.89 -6.77 11.33
N ALA A 146 1.91 -6.11 10.69
CA ALA A 146 1.14 -6.68 9.59
C ALA A 146 1.95 -6.66 8.27
N VAL A 147 2.82 -7.65 8.11
CA VAL A 147 3.53 -7.90 6.83
C VAL A 147 2.56 -8.53 5.83
N LYS A 148 2.47 -7.93 4.64
CA LYS A 148 1.64 -8.43 3.54
C LYS A 148 2.53 -9.12 2.52
N ILE A 149 2.34 -10.44 2.37
CA ILE A 149 3.00 -11.21 1.31
C ILE A 149 2.47 -10.71 -0.03
N ASP A 150 3.39 -10.63 -0.98
CA ASP A 150 3.15 -10.20 -2.35
C ASP A 150 2.67 -8.75 -2.56
N GLU A 151 2.68 -7.91 -1.52
CA GLU A 151 2.34 -6.49 -1.60
C GLU A 151 3.60 -5.63 -1.47
N LEU A 152 3.72 -4.59 -2.29
CA LEU A 152 4.82 -3.63 -2.17
C LEU A 152 4.56 -2.71 -0.97
N MET A 153 5.39 -2.84 0.05
CA MET A 153 5.25 -2.13 1.32
C MET A 153 6.52 -1.32 1.64
N VAL A 154 6.40 -0.41 2.59
CA VAL A 154 7.53 0.34 3.16
C VAL A 154 7.80 -0.18 4.57
N TYR A 155 9.00 -0.70 4.78
CA TYR A 155 9.52 -1.20 6.03
C TYR A 155 10.52 -0.20 6.61
N THR A 156 10.25 0.32 7.79
CA THR A 156 11.19 1.19 8.51
C THR A 156 11.80 0.39 9.66
N GLY A 157 13.11 0.48 9.80
CA GLY A 157 13.84 -0.29 10.80
C GLY A 157 15.26 0.23 10.99
N ASN A 158 16.05 -0.58 11.68
CA ASN A 158 17.47 -0.31 11.89
C ASN A 158 18.29 -1.52 11.44
N THR A 159 19.55 -1.25 11.07
CA THR A 159 20.54 -2.31 10.94
C THR A 159 20.99 -2.79 12.34
N VAL A 160 21.37 -4.06 12.43
CA VAL A 160 21.96 -4.70 13.62
C VAL A 160 23.25 -5.42 13.22
N SER A 161 23.94 -6.03 14.18
CA SER A 161 25.06 -6.94 13.87
C SER A 161 24.59 -8.07 12.96
N ILE A 162 25.46 -8.54 12.06
CA ILE A 162 25.11 -9.62 11.11
C ILE A 162 24.65 -10.86 11.88
N GLU A 163 23.40 -11.25 11.64
CA GLU A 163 22.80 -12.48 12.14
C GLU A 163 22.92 -13.58 11.08
N LYS A 164 23.21 -14.80 11.52
CA LYS A 164 23.27 -15.99 10.67
C LYS A 164 22.03 -16.83 10.92
N TYR A 165 21.40 -17.29 9.84
CA TYR A 165 20.18 -18.10 9.87
C TYR A 165 20.44 -19.46 9.21
N ASP A 166 21.44 -20.19 9.72
CA ASP A 166 21.89 -21.48 9.19
C ASP A 166 22.09 -21.49 7.66
N SER A 167 21.38 -22.36 6.95
CA SER A 167 21.41 -22.49 5.48
C SER A 167 20.56 -21.47 4.73
N ILE A 168 19.72 -20.70 5.43
CA ILE A 168 18.86 -19.68 4.83
C ILE A 168 19.71 -18.49 4.37
N GLY A 169 20.71 -18.12 5.17
CA GLY A 169 21.65 -17.05 4.84
C GLY A 169 21.92 -16.12 6.01
N LYS A 170 22.07 -14.83 5.69
CA LYS A 170 22.43 -13.78 6.64
C LYS A 170 21.48 -12.60 6.51
N GLY A 171 21.29 -11.88 7.59
CA GLY A 171 20.55 -10.63 7.61
C GLY A 171 21.12 -9.68 8.65
N SER A 172 20.76 -8.42 8.53
CA SER A 172 21.10 -7.40 9.53
C SER A 172 19.96 -6.42 9.76
N LEU A 173 18.75 -6.70 9.29
CA LEU A 173 17.65 -5.75 9.31
C LEU A 173 16.60 -6.14 10.34
N VAL A 174 16.30 -5.22 11.26
CA VAL A 174 15.20 -5.35 12.23
C VAL A 174 14.20 -4.23 11.98
N ILE A 175 12.97 -4.61 11.64
CA ILE A 175 11.90 -3.69 11.25
C ILE A 175 11.07 -3.33 12.48
N SER A 176 10.78 -2.04 12.63
CA SER A 176 9.96 -1.49 13.71
C SER A 176 8.61 -0.97 13.22
N LYS A 177 8.46 -0.69 11.92
CA LYS A 177 7.22 -0.17 11.33
C LYS A 177 7.03 -0.67 9.91
N VAL A 178 5.79 -0.99 9.58
CA VAL A 178 5.36 -1.34 8.22
C VAL A 178 4.21 -0.42 7.82
N ARG A 179 4.26 0.13 6.61
CA ARG A 179 3.18 0.96 6.04
C ARG A 179 3.01 0.69 4.55
N LYS A 180 1.84 1.03 4.02
CA LYS A 180 1.59 1.07 2.57
C LYS A 180 2.47 2.14 1.92
N THR A 181 2.77 1.97 0.64
CA THR A 181 3.40 3.02 -0.17
C THR A 181 2.46 4.22 -0.31
N GLU A 182 3.01 5.41 -0.49
CA GLU A 182 2.21 6.64 -0.68
C GLU A 182 1.25 6.50 -1.86
N LYS A 183 1.72 5.94 -2.97
CA LYS A 183 0.90 5.61 -4.14
C LYS A 183 -0.30 4.72 -3.79
N ALA A 184 -0.09 3.64 -3.05
CA ALA A 184 -1.19 2.74 -2.66
C ALA A 184 -2.18 3.44 -1.71
N GLN A 185 -1.72 4.33 -0.83
CA GLN A 185 -2.58 5.11 0.06
C GLN A 185 -3.44 6.12 -0.72
N GLU A 186 -2.86 6.79 -1.72
CA GLU A 186 -3.58 7.71 -2.59
C GLU A 186 -4.65 6.99 -3.44
N GLU A 187 -4.30 5.83 -4.02
CA GLU A 187 -5.23 5.01 -4.80
C GLU A 187 -6.41 4.49 -3.95
N GLU A 188 -6.13 4.05 -2.72
CA GLU A 188 -7.18 3.63 -1.78
C GLU A 188 -8.06 4.80 -1.36
N LYS A 189 -7.47 5.95 -1.02
CA LYS A 189 -8.24 7.16 -0.68
C LYS A 189 -9.14 7.59 -1.84
N ALA A 190 -8.61 7.62 -3.07
CA ALA A 190 -9.38 7.97 -4.27
C ALA A 190 -10.54 6.99 -4.50
N SER A 191 -10.31 5.70 -4.25
CA SER A 191 -11.33 4.65 -4.41
C SER A 191 -12.45 4.78 -3.37
N ILE A 192 -12.11 5.08 -2.12
CA ILE A 192 -13.08 5.32 -1.03
C ILE A 192 -13.91 6.57 -1.33
N GLU A 193 -13.27 7.65 -1.78
CA GLU A 193 -13.93 8.92 -2.13
C GLU A 193 -14.90 8.75 -3.32
N ALA A 194 -14.49 8.00 -4.34
CA ALA A 194 -15.34 7.63 -5.48
C ALA A 194 -16.53 6.72 -5.07
N SER A 195 -16.36 5.88 -4.06
CA SER A 195 -17.42 5.01 -3.55
C SER A 195 -18.43 5.80 -2.71
N LYS A 196 -17.96 6.72 -1.86
CA LYS A 196 -18.81 7.57 -1.02
C LYS A 196 -19.69 8.51 -1.85
N SER A 197 -19.13 9.13 -2.89
CA SER A 197 -19.89 10.00 -3.80
C SER A 197 -20.99 9.23 -4.55
N LYS A 198 -20.72 7.99 -5.01
CA LYS A 198 -21.75 7.13 -5.62
C LYS A 198 -22.84 6.72 -4.64
N GLU A 199 -22.50 6.47 -3.37
CA GLU A 199 -23.50 6.13 -2.36
C GLU A 199 -24.37 7.34 -1.98
N GLU A 200 -23.78 8.53 -1.87
CA GLU A 200 -24.52 9.78 -1.66
C GLU A 200 -25.46 10.08 -2.83
N GLU A 201 -25.02 9.87 -4.08
CA GLU A 201 -25.87 10.02 -5.27
C GLU A 201 -27.01 9.00 -5.30
N ARG A 202 -26.76 7.73 -4.94
CA ARG A 202 -27.81 6.71 -4.80
C ARG A 202 -28.82 7.04 -3.72
N LYS A 203 -28.37 7.54 -2.55
CA LYS A 203 -29.25 7.97 -1.46
C LYS A 203 -30.06 9.22 -1.83
N ALA A 204 -29.48 10.15 -2.58
CA ALA A 204 -30.19 11.32 -3.08
C ALA A 204 -31.26 10.94 -4.13
N SER A 205 -30.93 10.02 -5.04
CA SER A 205 -31.85 9.51 -6.05
C SER A 205 -33.00 8.69 -5.46
N SER A 206 -32.74 7.85 -4.44
CA SER A 206 -33.80 7.11 -3.75
C SER A 206 -34.74 8.04 -2.98
N ARG A 207 -34.21 9.10 -2.36
CA ARG A 207 -35.01 10.09 -1.63
C ARG A 207 -35.90 10.94 -2.56
N ALA A 208 -35.43 11.23 -3.78
CA ALA A 208 -36.24 11.89 -4.80
C ALA A 208 -37.39 11.00 -5.30
N LYS A 209 -37.14 9.69 -5.49
CA LYS A 209 -38.18 8.72 -5.88
C LYS A 209 -39.27 8.50 -4.82
N GLU A 210 -38.90 8.55 -3.54
CA GLU A 210 -39.86 8.41 -2.43
C GLU A 210 -40.75 9.66 -2.27
N GLN A 211 -40.29 10.84 -2.69
CA GLN A 211 -41.09 12.06 -2.70
C GLN A 211 -42.07 12.15 -3.89
N GLU A 212 -41.82 11.44 -5.00
CA GLU A 212 -42.67 11.47 -6.19
C GLU A 212 -43.83 10.44 -6.11
N GLN A 213 -43.69 9.37 -5.30
CA GLN A 213 -44.75 8.38 -5.07
C GLN A 213 -45.82 8.84 -4.06
N VAL A 214 -45.58 9.91 -3.31
CA VAL A 214 -46.56 10.48 -2.35
C VAL A 214 -47.56 11.43 -3.06
N SER A 215 -47.31 11.84 -4.31
CA SER A 215 -48.15 12.85 -4.99
C SER A 215 -49.20 12.29 -5.98
N SER A 216 -49.35 10.97 -6.12
CA SER A 216 -50.24 10.36 -7.13
C SER A 216 -51.22 9.32 -6.58
N HIS A 217 -51.77 9.53 -5.37
CA HIS A 217 -53.00 8.86 -4.96
C HIS A 217 -54.07 9.89 -4.60
N THR A 218 -54.84 10.32 -5.61
CA THR A 218 -56.07 11.07 -5.40
C THR A 218 -57.19 10.43 -6.22
N THR A 219 -58.28 10.08 -5.52
CA THR A 219 -59.67 9.86 -5.98
C THR A 219 -60.13 8.40 -6.14
N THR A 220 -60.99 7.92 -5.22
CA THR A 220 -62.46 7.74 -5.43
C THR A 220 -63.22 7.37 -4.12
N THR A 221 -64.36 8.03 -3.89
CA THR A 221 -65.40 7.94 -2.81
C THR A 221 -66.31 6.68 -2.98
N PRO A 222 -67.29 6.28 -2.11
CA PRO A 222 -67.93 6.93 -0.94
C PRO A 222 -68.29 6.08 0.32
N THR A 223 -68.85 6.79 1.33
CA THR A 223 -69.75 6.33 2.42
C THR A 223 -69.11 5.82 3.74
N GLN A 224 -69.11 6.62 4.81
CA GLN A 224 -70.14 6.64 5.88
C GLN A 224 -69.66 7.41 7.13
N SER A 225 -70.47 8.40 7.51
CA SER A 225 -70.73 8.97 8.85
C SER A 225 -69.77 8.68 10.03
N SER A 226 -69.07 9.72 10.53
CA SER A 226 -69.31 10.29 11.88
C SER A 226 -68.25 11.34 12.29
N THR A 227 -68.75 12.56 12.57
CA THR A 227 -68.25 13.57 13.53
C THR A 227 -66.87 14.25 13.31
N PRO A 228 -66.78 15.60 13.30
CA PRO A 228 -65.55 16.31 12.92
C PRO A 228 -64.61 16.60 14.11
N ALA A 229 -63.34 16.26 13.95
CA ALA A 229 -62.21 16.82 14.70
C ALA A 229 -61.17 17.38 13.71
N PRO A 230 -60.49 18.50 14.03
CA PRO A 230 -59.78 19.31 13.05
C PRO A 230 -58.63 18.55 12.40
N GLN A 231 -58.67 18.51 11.07
CA GLN A 231 -57.65 17.89 10.24
C GLN A 231 -56.33 18.65 10.34
N SER A 232 -55.45 18.18 11.22
CA SER A 232 -54.02 18.48 11.13
C SER A 232 -53.41 17.53 10.11
N ASN A 233 -52.69 18.08 9.12
CA ASN A 233 -51.89 17.38 8.11
C ASN A 233 -51.48 15.97 8.54
N LEU A 234 -52.06 14.95 7.89
CA LEU A 234 -51.93 13.51 8.19
C LEU A 234 -50.51 12.98 7.92
N ARG A 235 -49.54 13.49 8.66
CA ARG A 235 -48.19 12.92 8.74
C ARG A 235 -48.11 12.03 9.98
N PRO A 236 -47.35 10.92 9.93
CA PRO A 236 -47.00 10.16 11.11
C PRO A 236 -46.41 11.04 12.22
N PHE A 237 -46.74 10.74 13.49
CA PHE A 237 -46.16 11.45 14.63
C PHE A 237 -44.64 11.22 14.66
N LYS A 238 -43.86 12.24 15.01
CA LYS A 238 -42.40 12.11 15.11
C LYS A 238 -41.97 11.18 16.24
N ASN A 239 -42.76 11.13 17.31
CA ASN A 239 -42.54 10.27 18.48
C ASN A 239 -43.81 10.21 19.36
N CYS A 240 -43.84 9.27 20.31
CA CYS A 240 -44.98 9.11 21.21
C CYS A 240 -45.23 10.28 22.17
N LYS A 241 -44.25 11.17 22.38
CA LYS A 241 -44.47 12.39 23.17
C LYS A 241 -45.34 13.39 22.40
N GLU A 242 -45.17 13.50 21.09
CA GLU A 242 -46.03 14.31 20.22
C GLU A 242 -47.45 13.71 20.15
N ALA A 243 -47.57 12.39 19.99
CA ALA A 243 -48.84 11.68 19.99
C ALA A 243 -49.64 11.90 21.28
N ARG A 244 -49.01 11.66 22.45
CA ARG A 244 -49.66 11.88 23.76
C ARG A 244 -50.05 13.33 23.99
N LYS A 245 -49.23 14.30 23.54
CA LYS A 245 -49.59 15.73 23.59
C LYS A 245 -50.82 16.05 22.75
N ALA A 246 -51.04 15.30 21.68
CA ALA A 246 -52.25 15.35 20.86
C ALA A 246 -53.40 14.47 21.41
N GLY A 247 -53.24 13.86 22.59
CA GLY A 247 -54.23 12.99 23.20
C GLY A 247 -54.37 11.62 22.53
N ARG A 248 -53.34 11.16 21.80
CA ARG A 248 -53.33 9.89 21.07
C ARG A 248 -52.38 8.90 21.73
N VAL A 249 -52.89 7.71 22.01
CA VAL A 249 -52.23 6.53 22.58
C VAL A 249 -52.82 5.29 21.89
N ASN A 250 -52.15 4.14 22.00
CA ASN A 250 -52.60 2.87 21.39
C ASN A 250 -52.95 3.03 19.89
N ILE A 251 -52.04 3.63 19.13
CA ILE A 251 -52.23 3.96 17.72
C ILE A 251 -52.06 2.69 16.88
N PRO A 252 -53.10 2.15 16.23
CA PRO A 252 -52.96 0.92 15.46
C PRO A 252 -52.10 1.13 14.21
N ALA A 253 -51.43 0.08 13.73
CA ALA A 253 -50.62 0.13 12.51
C ALA A 253 -51.41 0.53 11.24
N SER A 254 -52.74 0.46 11.27
CA SER A 254 -53.64 0.95 10.22
C SER A 254 -53.92 2.46 10.28
N ASP A 255 -53.51 3.15 11.34
CA ASP A 255 -53.74 4.57 11.50
C ASP A 255 -52.84 5.37 10.55
N PRO A 256 -53.35 6.37 9.80
CA PRO A 256 -52.53 7.22 8.93
C PRO A 256 -51.41 7.97 9.66
N GLN A 257 -51.54 8.17 10.98
CA GLN A 257 -50.55 8.84 11.80
C GLN A 257 -49.60 7.86 12.52
N TYR A 258 -49.72 6.56 12.23
CA TYR A 258 -48.76 5.55 12.66
C TYR A 258 -47.44 5.67 11.89
N GLY A 259 -46.34 5.51 12.62
CA GLY A 259 -45.01 5.33 12.06
C GLY A 259 -44.36 4.12 12.72
N PRO A 260 -43.62 3.25 11.99
CA PRO A 260 -42.99 2.05 12.57
C PRO A 260 -42.02 2.32 13.73
N TRP A 261 -41.62 3.58 13.95
CA TRP A 261 -40.78 4.02 15.07
C TRP A 261 -41.57 4.36 16.35
N LEU A 262 -42.91 4.35 16.28
CA LEU A 262 -43.81 4.57 17.43
C LEU A 262 -44.11 3.29 18.21
N ASP A 263 -43.89 2.14 17.58
CA ASP A 263 -44.16 0.79 18.05
C ASP A 263 -42.82 0.08 18.27
N ARG A 264 -42.37 0.05 19.52
CA ARG A 264 -41.00 -0.37 19.86
C ARG A 264 -40.87 -1.90 19.90
N ASP A 265 -41.92 -2.57 20.34
CA ASP A 265 -42.05 -4.01 20.51
C ASP A 265 -42.68 -4.71 19.30
N LYS A 266 -43.22 -3.95 18.34
CA LYS A 266 -43.75 -4.39 17.05
C LYS A 266 -44.98 -5.28 17.18
N ASP A 267 -45.84 -4.96 18.14
CA ASP A 267 -47.08 -5.69 18.38
C ASP A 267 -48.24 -5.21 17.49
N GLY A 268 -48.04 -4.14 16.71
CA GLY A 268 -49.03 -3.55 15.83
C GLY A 268 -49.74 -2.33 16.43
N TYR A 269 -49.37 -1.92 17.64
CA TYR A 269 -49.85 -0.71 18.31
C TYR A 269 -48.67 0.19 18.70
N GLY A 270 -48.77 1.46 18.36
CA GLY A 270 -47.77 2.47 18.69
C GLY A 270 -48.19 3.31 19.87
N CYS A 271 -47.23 3.71 20.69
CA CYS A 271 -47.43 4.66 21.78
C CYS A 271 -48.46 4.20 22.83
N ASP A 272 -48.19 3.05 23.42
CA ASP A 272 -49.00 2.46 24.51
C ASP A 272 -49.18 3.44 25.69
N GLU A 273 -50.24 3.25 26.45
CA GLU A 273 -50.59 4.12 27.58
C GLU A 273 -49.54 4.15 28.70
#